data_AF-A0AAD7DX78-F1
#
_entry.id   AF-A0AAD7DX78-F1
#
_cell.length_a   1.000
_cell.length_b   1.000
_cell.length_c   1.000
_cell.angle_alpha   90.00
_cell.angle_beta   90.00
_cell.angle_gamma   90.00
#
_symmetry.space_group_name_H-M   'P 1'
#
loop_
_entity.id
_entity.type
_entity.pdbx_description
1 polymer ?
#
loop_
_entity_poly.entity_id
_entity_poly.type
_entity_poly.pdbx_seq_one_letter_code
_entity_poly.pdbx_strand_id
1 'polypeptide(L)'
;MNRLKKSNNSPQKPISNTLSHALAVRPPLQVNPPQATPPQTLSALYQTALQPRTNAEQYWAARALSAETLLAARLEHQRELRSFSYDEECKRARELAAHDARHAKLERLVLALLAALFLLVLALLNLAGADSSAARGRKVPAHFTIPILSPFTSVIEHETSVIGSKTLAIFAFVLAGLAYFVFRHWLARRRQHE
;
A
#
# COMPACT_ATOMS: atom_id res chain seq x y z
N MET A 1 -14.85 -1.15 -20.75
CA MET A 1 -15.43 0.14 -20.28
C MET A 1 -16.57 -0.17 -19.33
N ASN A 2 -16.29 -0.30 -18.04
CA ASN A 2 -17.29 -0.69 -17.03
C ASN A 2 -17.83 0.57 -16.33
N ARG A 3 -19.14 0.78 -16.44
CA ARG A 3 -19.85 1.90 -15.84
C ARG A 3 -19.93 1.72 -14.32
N LEU A 4 -19.23 2.59 -13.60
CA LEU A 4 -19.41 2.79 -12.16
C LEU A 4 -20.82 3.34 -11.89
N LYS A 5 -21.73 2.47 -11.45
CA LYS A 5 -23.02 2.85 -10.87
C LYS A 5 -22.75 3.55 -9.54
N LYS A 6 -22.83 4.88 -9.53
CA LYS A 6 -22.77 5.71 -8.33
C LYS A 6 -24.06 5.50 -7.53
N SER A 7 -24.01 4.61 -6.54
CA SER A 7 -25.08 4.43 -5.56
C SER A 7 -25.11 5.67 -4.66
N ASN A 8 -26.17 6.47 -4.81
CA ASN A 8 -26.42 7.67 -4.03
C ASN A 8 -27.26 7.28 -2.81
N ASN A 9 -26.69 6.45 -1.93
CA ASN A 9 -27.30 6.17 -0.63
C ASN A 9 -26.88 7.27 0.34
N SER A 10 -27.75 8.24 0.52
CA SER A 10 -27.71 9.13 1.68
C SER A 10 -27.81 8.27 2.95
N PRO A 11 -27.00 8.53 3.98
CA PRO A 11 -27.11 7.81 5.24
C PRO A 11 -28.42 8.20 5.91
N GLN A 12 -29.47 7.39 5.70
CA GLN A 12 -30.61 7.38 6.59
C GLN A 12 -30.05 7.01 7.97
N LYS A 13 -30.02 7.98 8.89
CA LYS A 13 -29.68 7.74 10.29
C LYS A 13 -30.66 6.67 10.79
N PRO A 14 -30.19 5.47 11.17
CA PRO A 14 -31.07 4.47 11.75
C PRO A 14 -31.60 5.05 13.06
N ILE A 15 -32.90 5.36 13.10
CA ILE A 15 -33.60 5.68 14.32
C ILE A 15 -33.45 4.43 15.19
N SER A 16 -32.66 4.54 16.25
CA SER A 16 -32.30 3.41 17.09
C SER A 16 -33.55 2.94 17.85
N ASN A 17 -34.09 1.79 17.44
CA ASN A 17 -35.24 1.10 18.06
C ASN A 17 -34.98 0.63 19.51
N THR A 18 -33.79 0.91 20.06
CA THR A 18 -33.42 0.62 21.43
C THR A 18 -34.09 1.57 22.43
N LEU A 19 -34.40 2.80 22.05
CA LEU A 19 -35.07 3.76 22.94
C LEU A 19 -36.57 3.45 23.11
N SER A 20 -37.22 2.92 22.08
CA SER A 20 -38.62 2.47 22.15
C SER A 20 -38.81 1.25 23.04
N HIS A 21 -37.83 0.33 23.09
CA HIS A 21 -37.88 -0.79 24.03
C HIS A 21 -37.58 -0.38 25.48
N ALA A 22 -36.69 0.59 25.72
CA ALA A 22 -36.37 1.07 27.06
C ALA A 22 -37.54 1.80 27.75
N LEU A 23 -38.44 2.42 26.99
CA LEU A 23 -39.65 3.06 27.52
C LEU A 23 -40.85 2.10 27.69
N ALA A 24 -40.82 0.92 27.06
CA ALA A 24 -41.93 -0.03 27.08
C ALA A 24 -41.86 -1.07 28.23
N VAL A 25 -40.73 -1.20 28.92
CA VAL A 25 -40.57 -2.18 30.01
C VAL A 25 -40.81 -1.50 31.36
N ARG A 26 -42.08 -1.27 31.68
CA ARG A 26 -42.52 -1.07 33.07
C ARG A 26 -43.16 -2.38 33.53
N PRO A 27 -42.45 -3.27 34.25
CA PRO A 27 -43.05 -4.51 34.71
C PRO A 27 -44.12 -4.20 35.77
N PRO A 28 -45.30 -4.83 35.72
CA PRO A 28 -46.23 -4.81 36.85
C PRO A 28 -45.61 -5.60 38.00
N LEU A 29 -45.77 -5.08 39.23
CA LEU A 29 -45.37 -5.71 40.48
C LEU A 29 -46.00 -7.10 40.58
N GLN A 30 -45.21 -8.14 40.34
CA GLN A 30 -45.63 -9.53 40.52
C GLN A 30 -45.04 -10.06 41.83
N VAL A 31 -45.93 -10.47 42.72
CA VAL A 31 -45.68 -11.00 44.05
C VAL A 31 -45.17 -12.46 43.96
N ASN A 32 -44.08 -12.73 44.69
CA ASN A 32 -43.32 -13.96 45.06
C ASN A 32 -43.97 -15.38 44.94
N PRO A 33 -43.13 -16.45 44.84
CA PRO A 33 -42.72 -17.25 46.03
C PRO A 33 -41.23 -17.74 46.03
N PRO A 34 -40.73 -18.43 47.11
CA PRO A 34 -39.32 -18.43 47.53
C PRO A 34 -38.49 -19.68 47.16
N GLN A 35 -37.15 -19.57 47.31
CA GLN A 35 -36.04 -20.56 47.23
C GLN A 35 -35.09 -20.30 46.03
N ALA A 36 -33.76 -20.27 46.14
CA ALA A 36 -32.81 -20.51 47.22
C ALA A 36 -31.59 -19.58 47.02
N THR A 37 -31.05 -19.07 48.12
CA THR A 37 -30.06 -17.97 48.19
C THR A 37 -28.60 -18.44 47.99
N PRO A 38 -27.90 -17.98 46.94
CA PRO A 38 -26.49 -17.59 47.06
C PRO A 38 -26.38 -16.21 47.75
N PRO A 39 -25.25 -15.85 48.38
CA PRO A 39 -25.09 -14.61 49.14
C PRO A 39 -25.03 -13.39 48.21
N GLN A 40 -26.19 -12.90 47.77
CA GLN A 40 -26.35 -11.69 46.94
C GLN A 40 -26.64 -10.43 47.77
N THR A 41 -26.46 -10.46 49.08
CA THR A 41 -27.08 -9.46 49.98
C THR A 41 -26.43 -8.08 49.96
N LEU A 42 -25.18 -7.91 49.52
CA LEU A 42 -24.53 -6.59 49.54
C LEU A 42 -24.91 -5.71 48.34
N SER A 43 -24.91 -6.25 47.12
CA SER A 43 -25.16 -5.44 45.91
C SER A 43 -26.60 -4.91 45.82
N ALA A 44 -27.59 -5.68 46.31
CA ALA A 44 -28.99 -5.27 46.31
C ALA A 44 -29.29 -4.19 47.38
N LEU A 45 -28.60 -4.21 48.52
CA LEU A 45 -28.72 -3.17 49.55
C LEU A 45 -28.12 -1.83 49.09
N TYR A 46 -27.04 -1.85 48.31
CA TYR A 46 -26.46 -0.62 47.76
C TYR A 46 -27.38 0.05 46.70
N GLN A 47 -28.12 -0.72 45.91
CA GLN A 47 -29.02 -0.18 44.89
C GLN A 47 -30.25 0.52 45.46
N THR A 48 -30.72 0.10 46.63
CA THR A 48 -31.90 0.71 47.28
C THR A 48 -31.59 2.00 48.03
N ALA A 49 -30.34 2.19 48.49
CA ALA A 49 -29.91 3.39 49.17
C ALA A 49 -29.62 4.58 48.22
N LEU A 50 -29.42 4.33 46.92
CA LEU A 50 -29.02 5.33 45.91
C LEU A 50 -30.17 5.73 44.97
N GLN A 51 -31.41 5.47 45.34
CA GLN A 51 -32.55 5.82 44.50
C GLN A 51 -32.80 7.34 44.58
N PRO A 52 -32.82 8.07 43.45
CA PRO A 52 -33.00 9.52 43.45
C PRO A 52 -34.38 9.87 44.01
N ARG A 53 -34.41 10.52 45.18
CA ARG A 53 -35.63 10.84 45.93
C ARG A 53 -36.24 12.17 45.51
N THR A 54 -35.41 13.09 45.01
CA THR A 54 -35.87 14.41 44.57
C THR A 54 -35.95 14.49 43.04
N ASN A 55 -36.84 15.35 42.52
CA ASN A 55 -36.96 15.57 41.07
C ASN A 55 -35.65 16.05 40.45
N ALA A 56 -34.85 16.83 41.20
CA ALA A 56 -33.53 17.27 40.76
C ALA A 56 -32.56 16.10 40.60
N GLU A 57 -32.50 15.19 41.58
CA GLU A 57 -31.68 13.98 41.50
C GLU A 57 -32.11 13.09 40.33
N GLN A 58 -33.41 12.94 40.08
CA GLN A 58 -33.92 12.16 38.95
C GLN A 58 -33.52 12.77 37.60
N TYR A 59 -33.58 14.10 37.46
CA TYR A 59 -33.13 14.80 36.26
C TYR A 59 -31.63 14.57 36.01
N TRP A 60 -30.79 14.72 37.03
CA TRP A 60 -29.35 14.52 36.90
C TRP A 60 -28.99 13.05 36.63
N ALA A 61 -29.68 12.11 37.26
CA ALA A 61 -29.51 10.68 37.00
C ALA A 61 -29.88 10.32 35.56
N ALA A 62 -31.03 10.78 35.08
CA ALA A 62 -31.44 10.56 33.70
C ALA A 62 -30.45 11.20 32.71
N ARG A 63 -29.97 12.40 33.00
CA ARG A 63 -28.96 13.09 32.19
C ARG A 63 -27.63 12.34 32.17
N ALA A 64 -27.14 11.88 33.32
CA ALA A 64 -25.92 11.06 33.43
C ALA A 64 -26.04 9.77 32.62
N LEU A 65 -27.15 9.03 32.78
CA LEU A 65 -27.40 7.81 32.02
C LEU A 65 -27.47 8.08 30.51
N SER A 66 -28.10 9.18 30.08
CA SER A 66 -28.12 9.57 28.67
C SER A 66 -26.72 9.90 28.14
N ALA A 67 -25.86 10.51 28.97
CA ALA A 67 -24.49 10.80 28.60
C ALA A 67 -23.65 9.52 28.50
N GLU A 68 -23.82 8.58 29.44
CA GLU A 68 -23.14 7.29 29.43
C GLU A 68 -23.51 6.45 28.21
N THR A 69 -24.80 6.36 27.90
CA THR A 69 -25.28 5.64 26.71
C THR A 69 -24.75 6.25 25.41
N LEU A 70 -24.72 7.59 25.30
CA LEU A 70 -24.15 8.29 24.15
C LEU A 70 -22.64 8.04 24.04
N LEU A 71 -21.91 8.09 25.15
CA LEU A 71 -20.47 7.82 25.19
C LEU A 71 -20.18 6.37 24.80
N ALA A 72 -20.95 5.40 25.32
CA ALA A 72 -20.83 3.99 24.97
C ALA A 72 -21.00 3.77 23.46
N ALA A 73 -22.05 4.36 22.87
CA ALA A 73 -22.28 4.30 21.42
C ALA A 73 -21.13 4.90 20.60
N ARG A 74 -20.54 6.02 21.06
CA ARG A 74 -19.37 6.63 20.40
C ARG A 74 -18.13 5.74 20.48
N LEU A 75 -17.87 5.12 21.63
CA LEU A 75 -16.72 4.22 21.80
C LEU A 75 -16.85 2.98 20.93
N GLU A 76 -18.05 2.40 20.87
CA GLU A 76 -18.34 1.27 19.99
C GLU A 76 -18.10 1.63 18.52
N HIS A 77 -18.64 2.76 18.06
CA HIS A 77 -18.40 3.23 16.70
C HIS A 77 -16.91 3.50 16.40
N GLN A 78 -16.17 4.10 17.33
CA GLN A 78 -14.73 4.30 17.17
C GLN A 78 -13.98 2.97 17.08
N ARG A 79 -14.41 1.96 17.83
CA ARG A 79 -13.83 0.61 17.77
C ARG A 79 -14.08 -0.03 16.41
N GLU A 80 -15.29 0.09 15.87
CA GLU A 80 -15.64 -0.40 14.52
C GLU A 80 -14.77 0.27 13.45
N LEU A 81 -14.66 1.60 13.48
CA LEU A 81 -13.83 2.34 12.52
C LEU A 81 -12.36 1.91 12.57
N ARG A 82 -11.83 1.67 13.77
CA ARG A 82 -10.46 1.14 13.93
C ARG A 82 -10.31 -0.25 13.35
N SER A 83 -11.29 -1.14 13.55
CA SER A 83 -11.24 -2.47 12.92
C SER A 83 -11.31 -2.40 11.40
N PHE A 84 -12.14 -1.52 10.84
CA PHE A 84 -12.20 -1.33 9.38
C PHE A 84 -10.88 -0.80 8.80
N SER A 85 -10.26 0.20 9.46
CA SER A 85 -8.95 0.72 9.02
C SER A 85 -7.90 -0.37 9.02
N TYR A 86 -7.84 -1.18 10.09
CA TYR A 86 -6.88 -2.27 10.21
C TYR A 86 -7.06 -3.34 9.12
N ASP A 87 -8.31 -3.69 8.79
CA ASP A 87 -8.60 -4.66 7.73
C ASP A 87 -8.20 -4.12 6.34
N GLU A 88 -8.41 -2.84 6.08
CA GLU A 88 -7.96 -2.20 4.82
C GLU A 88 -6.43 -2.13 4.73
N GLU A 89 -5.75 -1.77 5.81
CA GLU A 89 -4.29 -1.75 5.88
C GLU A 89 -3.71 -3.15 5.64
N CYS A 90 -4.30 -4.18 6.25
CA CYS A 90 -3.91 -5.57 6.01
C CYS A 90 -4.11 -6.00 4.55
N LYS A 91 -5.20 -5.57 3.90
CA LYS A 91 -5.44 -5.84 2.47
C LYS A 91 -4.40 -5.14 1.60
N ARG A 92 -4.13 -3.86 1.84
CA ARG A 92 -3.09 -3.10 1.12
C ARG A 92 -1.72 -3.72 1.29
N ALA A 93 -1.36 -4.14 2.51
CA ALA A 93 -0.10 -4.81 2.78
C ALA A 93 0.06 -6.12 1.99
N ARG A 94 -1.02 -6.91 1.88
CA ARG A 94 -1.03 -8.14 1.07
C ARG A 94 -0.89 -7.85 -0.43
N GLU A 95 -1.57 -6.82 -0.92
CA GLU A 95 -1.48 -6.40 -2.32
C GLU A 95 -0.05 -5.94 -2.65
N LEU A 96 0.55 -5.11 -1.80
CA LEU A 96 1.94 -4.68 -1.95
C LEU A 96 2.91 -5.87 -1.96
N ALA A 97 2.78 -6.80 -1.01
CA ALA A 97 3.61 -8.00 -0.98
C ALA A 97 3.47 -8.87 -2.25
N ALA A 98 2.26 -8.96 -2.80
CA ALA A 98 2.01 -9.68 -4.05
C ALA A 98 2.64 -8.96 -5.26
N HIS A 99 2.61 -7.62 -5.27
CA HIS A 99 3.28 -6.81 -6.28
C HIS A 99 4.81 -6.98 -6.21
N ASP A 100 5.40 -6.90 -5.02
CA ASP A 100 6.85 -7.07 -4.81
C ASP A 100 7.34 -8.44 -5.31
N ALA A 101 6.57 -9.51 -5.04
CA ALA A 101 6.90 -10.85 -5.53
C ALA A 101 6.90 -10.95 -7.07
N ARG A 102 6.03 -10.18 -7.75
CA ARG A 102 6.02 -10.11 -9.22
C ARG A 102 7.19 -9.27 -9.74
N HIS A 103 7.49 -8.14 -9.08
CA HIS A 103 8.64 -7.30 -9.42
C HIS A 103 9.96 -8.06 -9.30
N ALA A 104 10.15 -8.86 -8.24
CA ALA A 104 11.35 -9.67 -8.08
C ALA A 104 11.54 -10.70 -9.22
N LYS A 105 10.45 -11.27 -9.76
CA LYS A 105 10.52 -12.17 -10.92
C LYS A 105 10.90 -11.41 -12.19
N LEU A 106 10.31 -10.25 -12.42
CA LEU A 106 10.65 -9.40 -13.57
C LEU A 106 12.10 -8.92 -13.51
N GLU A 107 12.59 -8.53 -12.33
CA GLU A 107 13.98 -8.14 -12.11
C GLU A 107 14.95 -9.27 -12.51
N ARG A 108 14.67 -10.51 -12.08
CA ARG A 108 15.48 -11.68 -12.46
C ARG A 108 15.49 -11.92 -13.97
N LEU A 109 14.33 -11.79 -14.64
CA LEU A 109 14.24 -11.92 -16.10
C LEU A 109 15.02 -10.82 -16.83
N VAL A 110 14.94 -9.57 -16.35
CA VAL A 110 15.68 -8.44 -16.92
C VAL A 110 17.19 -8.65 -16.75
N LEU A 111 17.64 -9.09 -15.58
CA LEU A 111 19.06 -9.40 -15.34
C LEU A 111 19.55 -10.56 -16.22
N ALA A 112 18.75 -11.61 -16.38
CA ALA A 112 19.08 -12.72 -17.28
C ALA A 112 19.18 -12.27 -18.74
N LEU A 113 18.25 -11.42 -19.21
CA LEU A 113 18.27 -10.86 -20.55
C LEU A 113 19.50 -9.96 -20.78
N LEU A 114 19.83 -9.10 -19.82
CA LEU A 114 21.03 -8.25 -19.88
C LEU A 114 22.31 -9.09 -19.94
N ALA A 115 22.40 -10.16 -19.15
CA ALA A 115 23.54 -11.07 -19.17
C ALA A 115 23.65 -11.79 -20.54
N ALA A 116 22.54 -12.26 -21.09
CA ALA A 116 22.51 -12.89 -22.41
C ALA A 116 22.93 -11.92 -23.53
N LEU A 117 22.44 -10.67 -23.50
CA LEU A 117 22.83 -9.62 -24.44
C LEU A 117 24.34 -9.32 -24.34
N PHE A 118 24.86 -9.22 -23.12
CA PHE A 118 26.28 -8.99 -22.90
C PHE A 118 27.15 -10.12 -23.47
N LEU A 119 26.78 -11.38 -23.22
CA LEU A 119 27.47 -12.55 -23.80
C LEU A 119 27.40 -12.56 -25.33
N LEU A 120 26.25 -12.19 -25.91
CA LEU A 120 26.09 -12.08 -27.36
C LEU A 120 27.02 -11.02 -27.94
N VAL A 121 27.13 -9.84 -27.31
CA VAL A 121 28.05 -8.79 -27.75
C VAL A 121 29.50 -9.25 -27.65
N LEU A 122 29.90 -9.93 -26.57
CA LEU A 122 31.24 -10.51 -26.45
C LEU A 122 31.52 -11.56 -27.54
N ALA A 123 30.55 -12.44 -27.82
CA ALA A 123 30.68 -13.44 -28.88
C ALA A 123 30.84 -12.78 -30.27
N LEU A 124 30.05 -11.76 -30.58
CA LEU A 124 30.16 -10.98 -31.81
C LEU A 124 31.51 -10.26 -31.92
N LEU A 125 32.01 -9.67 -30.83
CA LEU A 125 33.34 -9.04 -30.80
C LEU A 125 34.46 -10.06 -31.04
N ASN A 126 34.37 -11.25 -30.45
CA ASN A 126 35.33 -12.33 -30.68
C ASN A 126 35.30 -12.82 -32.14
N LEU A 127 34.10 -13.03 -32.69
CA LEU A 127 33.93 -13.47 -34.08
C LEU A 127 34.41 -12.40 -35.07
N ALA A 128 34.03 -11.14 -34.87
CA ALA A 128 34.49 -10.02 -35.69
C ALA A 128 36.00 -9.76 -35.55
N GLY A 129 36.61 -10.13 -34.43
CA GLY A 129 38.05 -10.10 -34.24
C GLY A 129 38.76 -11.15 -35.13
N ALA A 130 38.20 -12.35 -35.24
CA ALA A 130 38.76 -13.46 -36.01
C ALA A 130 38.76 -13.20 -37.53
N ASP A 131 37.72 -12.57 -38.08
CA ASP A 131 37.55 -12.34 -39.53
C ASP A 131 38.14 -11.01 -40.04
N SER A 132 38.83 -10.26 -39.18
CA SER A 132 39.21 -8.87 -39.50
C SER A 132 40.44 -8.67 -40.41
N SER A 133 40.89 -9.70 -41.12
CA SER A 133 41.98 -9.59 -42.09
C SER A 133 41.58 -9.02 -43.47
N ALA A 134 40.28 -8.74 -43.76
CA ALA A 134 39.86 -8.50 -45.15
C ALA A 134 39.08 -7.21 -45.50
N ALA A 135 38.60 -6.37 -44.58
CA ALA A 135 37.70 -5.26 -44.96
C ALA A 135 38.20 -3.85 -44.58
N ARG A 136 39.00 -3.28 -45.49
CA ARG A 136 39.47 -1.89 -45.46
C ARG A 136 38.37 -0.96 -45.99
N GLY A 137 37.86 -0.08 -45.12
CA GLY A 137 37.35 1.23 -45.50
C GLY A 137 35.86 1.35 -45.86
N ARG A 138 35.05 1.78 -44.89
CA ARG A 138 33.92 2.68 -45.17
C ARG A 138 33.74 3.66 -44.02
N LYS A 139 34.11 4.92 -44.26
CA LYS A 139 33.79 6.06 -43.39
C LYS A 139 32.34 6.44 -43.67
N VAL A 140 31.49 6.43 -42.66
CA VAL A 140 30.12 6.97 -42.76
C VAL A 140 30.10 8.31 -42.04
N PRO A 141 29.73 9.41 -42.69
CA PRO A 141 29.65 10.72 -42.05
C PRO A 141 28.39 10.79 -41.18
N ALA A 142 28.58 10.92 -39.86
CA ALA A 142 27.51 11.10 -38.90
C ALA A 142 27.22 12.60 -38.72
N HIS A 143 26.20 13.11 -39.41
CA HIS A 143 25.60 14.40 -39.06
C HIS A 143 24.47 14.15 -38.07
N PHE A 144 24.76 14.41 -36.79
CA PHE A 144 23.76 14.53 -35.75
C PHE A 144 23.12 15.91 -35.84
N THR A 145 22.00 16.01 -36.55
CA THR A 145 21.01 17.02 -36.23
C THR A 145 20.27 16.51 -34.99
N ILE A 146 20.45 17.22 -33.88
CA ILE A 146 19.52 17.15 -32.77
C ILE A 146 18.38 18.07 -33.18
N PRO A 147 17.26 17.58 -33.75
CA PRO A 147 16.07 18.41 -33.76
C PRO A 147 15.75 18.62 -32.28
N ILE A 148 15.85 19.89 -31.90
CA ILE A 148 15.49 20.47 -30.62
C ILE A 148 14.20 19.76 -30.17
N LEU A 149 14.35 18.80 -29.25
CA LEU A 149 13.24 18.24 -28.51
C LEU A 149 12.74 19.40 -27.67
N SER A 150 11.79 20.11 -28.27
CA SER A 150 10.48 20.38 -27.71
C SER A 150 10.47 20.65 -26.20
N PRO A 151 9.97 21.82 -25.75
CA PRO A 151 9.85 22.20 -24.34
C PRO A 151 8.85 21.34 -23.51
N PHE A 152 8.52 20.13 -23.98
CA PHE A 152 7.69 19.15 -23.27
C PHE A 152 8.49 17.99 -22.67
N THR A 153 9.83 18.02 -22.72
CA THR A 153 10.66 17.03 -22.01
C THR A 153 10.89 17.37 -20.52
N SER A 154 10.42 18.54 -20.04
CA SER A 154 10.51 18.94 -18.62
C SER A 154 9.23 18.66 -17.80
N VAL A 155 8.52 17.57 -18.11
CA VAL A 155 7.46 17.04 -17.23
C VAL A 155 7.72 15.55 -16.98
N ILE A 156 8.94 15.24 -16.54
CA ILE A 156 9.31 13.93 -15.96
C ILE A 156 9.91 14.20 -14.57
N GLU A 157 9.36 15.19 -13.88
CA GLU A 157 9.69 15.44 -12.49
C GLU A 157 8.78 14.55 -11.63
N HIS A 158 9.38 13.51 -11.04
CA HIS A 158 8.99 12.81 -9.80
C HIS A 158 8.53 11.34 -9.82
N GLU A 159 8.35 10.64 -10.94
CA GLU A 159 7.90 9.22 -10.88
C GLU A 159 8.87 8.16 -11.43
N THR A 160 10.04 8.52 -11.97
CA THR A 160 11.04 7.53 -12.42
C THR A 160 11.96 7.01 -11.31
N SER A 161 11.65 7.30 -10.03
CA SER A 161 12.46 6.94 -8.85
C SER A 161 12.47 5.43 -8.49
N VAL A 162 12.04 4.55 -9.39
CA VAL A 162 12.13 3.08 -9.22
C VAL A 162 12.92 2.40 -10.35
N ILE A 163 13.67 3.15 -11.15
CA ILE A 163 14.90 2.58 -11.73
C ILE A 163 15.95 2.69 -10.64
N GLY A 164 15.99 1.67 -9.78
CA GLY A 164 16.82 1.66 -8.59
C GLY A 164 18.29 1.99 -8.93
N SER A 165 18.94 2.82 -8.12
CA SER A 165 20.36 3.19 -8.29
C SER A 165 21.28 1.99 -8.54
N LYS A 166 20.91 0.82 -8.03
CA LYS A 166 21.58 -0.47 -8.26
C LYS A 166 21.59 -0.89 -9.74
N THR A 167 20.46 -0.77 -10.46
CA THR A 167 20.40 -1.16 -11.87
C THR A 167 21.18 -0.17 -12.74
N LEU A 168 21.14 1.13 -12.41
CA LEU A 168 21.95 2.15 -13.05
C LEU A 168 23.45 1.89 -12.86
N ALA A 169 23.87 1.54 -11.65
CA ALA A 169 25.26 1.20 -11.35
C ALA A 169 25.72 -0.03 -12.14
N ILE A 170 24.92 -1.12 -12.17
CA ILE A 170 25.23 -2.32 -12.97
C ILE A 170 25.38 -1.95 -14.45
N PHE A 171 24.44 -1.16 -14.99
CA PHE A 171 24.49 -0.72 -16.37
C PHE A 171 25.73 0.13 -16.68
N ALA A 172 26.11 1.04 -15.78
CA ALA A 172 27.32 1.85 -15.90
C ALA A 172 28.60 0.98 -15.90
N PHE A 173 28.68 -0.04 -15.04
CA PHE A 173 29.80 -0.99 -15.03
C PHE A 173 29.89 -1.80 -16.32
N VAL A 174 28.74 -2.28 -16.84
CA VAL A 174 28.69 -3.02 -18.11
C VAL A 174 29.15 -2.13 -19.27
N LEU A 175 28.68 -0.87 -19.33
CA LEU A 175 29.12 0.11 -20.32
C LEU A 175 30.62 0.43 -20.22
N ALA A 176 31.13 0.62 -19.00
CA ALA A 176 32.55 0.87 -18.78
C ALA A 176 33.42 -0.33 -19.22
N GLY A 177 32.98 -1.55 -18.93
CA GLY A 177 33.64 -2.78 -19.39
C GLY A 177 33.66 -2.88 -20.91
N LEU A 178 32.51 -2.65 -21.57
CA LEU A 178 32.40 -2.61 -23.03
C LEU A 178 33.33 -1.55 -23.64
N ALA A 179 33.32 -0.33 -23.10
CA ALA A 179 34.19 0.75 -23.54
C ALA A 179 35.67 0.36 -23.41
N TYR A 180 36.06 -0.25 -22.30
CA TYR A 180 37.42 -0.74 -22.09
C TYR A 180 37.82 -1.82 -23.12
N PHE A 181 36.97 -2.81 -23.38
CA PHE A 181 37.25 -3.86 -24.37
C PHE A 181 37.38 -3.30 -25.79
N VAL A 182 36.48 -2.39 -26.18
CA VAL A 182 36.55 -1.70 -27.48
C VAL A 182 37.86 -0.92 -27.60
N PHE A 183 38.22 -0.17 -26.57
CA PHE A 183 39.45 0.63 -26.55
C PHE A 183 40.71 -0.27 -26.61
N ARG A 184 40.71 -1.38 -25.86
CA ARG A 184 41.81 -2.34 -25.88
C ARG A 184 41.94 -3.05 -27.22
N HIS A 185 40.84 -3.43 -27.84
CA HIS A 185 40.85 -4.04 -29.18
C HIS A 185 41.39 -3.07 -30.23
N TRP A 186 40.98 -1.80 -30.16
CA TRP A 186 41.47 -0.75 -31.03
C TRP A 186 42.99 -0.52 -30.88
N LEU A 187 43.51 -0.50 -29.65
CA LEU A 187 44.94 -0.41 -29.36
C LEU A 187 45.73 -1.64 -29.87
N ALA A 188 45.16 -2.84 -29.76
CA ALA A 188 45.80 -4.06 -30.25
C ALA A 188 45.93 -4.06 -31.79
N ARG A 189 44.92 -3.59 -32.51
CA ARG A 189 44.99 -3.43 -33.98
C ARG A 189 46.04 -2.41 -34.41
N ARG A 190 46.22 -1.31 -33.67
CA ARG A 190 47.25 -0.31 -34.00
C ARG A 190 48.66 -0.88 -33.94
N ARG A 191 48.95 -1.70 -32.92
CA ARG A 191 50.27 -2.34 -32.74
C ARG A 191 50.63 -3.36 -33.83
N GLN A 192 49.67 -3.85 -34.62
CA GLN A 192 49.94 -4.78 -35.72
C GLN A 192 50.27 -4.05 -37.03
N HIS A 193 50.07 -2.73 -37.10
CA HIS A 193 50.33 -1.90 -38.27
C HIS A 193 51.58 -1.03 -38.15
N GLU A 194 52.27 -1.07 -37.00
CA GLU A 194 53.62 -0.53 -36.79
C GLU A 194 54.64 -1.66 -36.95
#